data_AF-A0A1N6ANL7-F1
#
_entry.id   AF-A0A1N6ANL7-F1
#
_cell.length_a   1.000
_cell.length_b   1.000
_cell.length_c   1.000
_cell.angle_alpha   90.00
_cell.angle_beta   90.00
_cell.angle_gamma   90.00
#
_symmetry.space_group_name_H-M   'P 1'
#
loop_
_entity.id
_entity.type
_entity.pdbx_description
1 polymer ?
#
loop_
_entity_poly.entity_id
_entity_poly.type
_entity_poly.pdbx_seq_one_letter_code
_entity_poly.pdbx_strand_id
1 'polypeptide(L)'
;MPATKIQNEQEVMRWFEEGRTYQWVVEEYRRKYGIETVPSLWGDFRRRRGLQRRTIRNDELIPWLLKDEHRWLFPIQMLRAEARRRSGKHLRDDERDKLDAWLKRLARANAVLHYDPDTEEGRFYVPRREGIDTDVIRVPERKTTTRPAAD
;
A
#
# COMPACT_ATOMS: atom_id res chain seq x y z
N MET A 1 13.45 30.47 13.30
CA MET A 1 12.83 29.35 12.55
C MET A 1 11.62 29.90 11.80
N PRO A 2 11.40 29.58 10.52
CA PRO A 2 10.21 30.05 9.82
C PRO A 2 8.95 29.55 10.54
N ALA A 3 7.94 30.41 10.66
CA ALA A 3 6.66 30.06 11.26
C ALA A 3 6.09 28.83 10.54
N THR A 4 5.90 27.73 11.28
CA THR A 4 5.40 26.50 10.69
C THR A 4 3.92 26.69 10.35
N LYS A 5 3.52 26.35 9.11
CA LYS A 5 2.11 26.42 8.66
C LYS A 5 1.18 25.47 9.43
N ILE A 6 1.74 24.52 10.18
CA ILE A 6 1.01 23.51 10.96
C ILE A 6 0.62 24.14 12.30
N GLN A 7 -0.69 24.36 12.50
CA GLN A 7 -1.27 25.00 13.67
C GLN A 7 -1.47 24.02 14.82
N ASN A 8 -1.93 22.80 14.51
CA ASN A 8 -2.19 21.76 15.49
C ASN A 8 -1.59 20.43 15.02
N GLU A 9 -0.48 20.04 15.63
CA GLU A 9 0.20 18.79 15.29
C GLU A 9 -0.56 17.55 15.77
N GLN A 10 -1.11 17.56 16.98
CA GLN A 10 -1.86 16.41 17.53
C GLN A 10 -3.05 16.05 16.65
N GLU A 11 -3.73 17.05 16.11
CA GLU A 11 -4.82 16.82 15.17
C GLU A 11 -4.35 16.17 13.87
N VAL A 12 -3.24 16.64 13.31
CA VAL A 12 -2.65 16.04 12.10
C VAL A 12 -2.22 14.59 12.37
N MET A 13 -1.68 14.31 13.56
CA MET A 13 -1.34 12.96 14.01
C MET A 13 -2.58 12.06 14.03
N ARG A 14 -3.67 12.52 14.65
CA ARG A 14 -4.95 11.79 14.68
C ARG A 14 -5.49 11.52 13.27
N TRP A 15 -5.46 12.50 12.37
CA TRP A 15 -5.89 12.27 10.98
C TRP A 15 -5.03 11.25 10.23
N PHE A 16 -3.73 11.20 10.54
CA PHE A 16 -2.87 10.17 9.98
C PHE A 16 -3.16 8.77 10.53
N GLU A 17 -3.54 8.68 11.80
CA GLU A 17 -4.01 7.43 12.43
C GLU A 17 -5.34 6.98 11.84
N GLU A 18 -6.26 7.91 11.58
CA GLU A 18 -7.51 7.70 10.83
C GLU A 18 -7.29 7.35 9.34
N GLY A 19 -6.04 7.36 8.86
CA GLY A 19 -5.70 7.00 7.48
C GLY A 19 -6.06 8.05 6.43
N ARG A 20 -6.32 9.31 6.83
CA ARG A 20 -6.62 10.41 5.91
C ARG A 20 -5.51 10.62 4.88
N THR A 21 -5.89 11.01 3.67
CA THR A 21 -4.92 11.28 2.61
C THR A 21 -4.29 12.66 2.79
N TYR A 22 -3.10 12.88 2.22
CA TYR A 22 -2.49 14.22 2.27
C TYR A 22 -3.33 15.26 1.53
N GLN A 23 -4.01 14.88 0.45
CA GLN A 23 -4.98 15.76 -0.23
C GLN A 23 -6.11 16.15 0.72
N TRP A 24 -6.70 15.18 1.42
CA TRP A 24 -7.73 15.47 2.42
C TRP A 24 -7.21 16.40 3.52
N VAL A 25 -5.98 16.20 4.02
CA VAL A 25 -5.39 17.08 5.04
C VAL A 25 -5.18 18.49 4.49
N VAL A 26 -4.78 18.65 3.23
CA VAL A 26 -4.67 19.96 2.56
C VAL A 26 -6.02 20.67 2.50
N GLU A 27 -7.05 19.96 2.03
CA GLU A 27 -8.42 20.48 1.94
C GLU A 27 -8.97 20.87 3.32
N GLU A 28 -8.75 20.01 4.32
CA GLU A 28 -9.20 20.23 5.68
C GLU A 28 -8.45 21.40 6.35
N TYR A 29 -7.15 21.57 6.12
CA TYR A 29 -6.41 22.74 6.61
C TYR A 29 -6.89 24.04 5.99
N ARG A 30 -7.18 24.02 4.68
CA ARG A 30 -7.76 25.17 4.00
C ARG A 30 -9.15 25.50 4.58
N ARG A 31 -9.99 24.48 4.78
CA ARG A 31 -11.35 24.65 5.31
C ARG A 31 -11.38 25.13 6.76
N LYS A 32 -10.56 24.54 7.62
CA LYS A 32 -10.60 24.76 9.08
C LYS A 32 -9.76 25.96 9.53
N TYR A 33 -8.62 26.18 8.89
CA TYR A 33 -7.65 27.21 9.30
C TYR A 33 -7.49 28.33 8.26
N GLY A 34 -8.07 28.21 7.06
CA GLY A 34 -7.82 29.16 5.98
C GLY A 34 -6.39 29.10 5.42
N ILE A 35 -5.65 28.04 5.73
CA ILE A 35 -4.22 27.93 5.38
C ILE A 35 -4.02 26.99 4.21
N GLU A 36 -3.44 27.52 3.13
CA GLU A 36 -3.01 26.70 2.00
C GLU A 36 -1.70 25.96 2.31
N THR A 37 -1.78 24.64 2.20
CA THR A 37 -0.67 23.71 2.38
C THR A 37 -0.52 22.82 1.14
N VAL A 38 0.60 22.10 1.05
CA VAL A 38 0.88 21.18 -0.07
C VAL A 38 1.14 19.77 0.45
N PRO A 39 0.87 18.71 -0.32
CA PRO A 39 1.08 17.33 0.14
C PRO A 39 2.50 17.02 0.61
N SER A 40 3.52 17.66 0.05
CA SER A 40 4.93 17.50 0.46
C SER A 40 5.18 17.94 1.91
N LEU A 41 4.51 19.00 2.39
CA LEU A 41 4.59 19.46 3.77
C LEU A 41 4.19 18.34 4.74
N TRP A 42 3.09 17.65 4.45
CA TRP A 42 2.55 16.57 5.27
C TRP A 42 3.42 15.30 5.21
N GLY A 43 4.00 15.02 4.04
CA GLY A 43 5.00 13.96 3.89
C GLY A 43 6.26 14.22 4.74
N ASP A 44 6.75 15.46 4.74
CA ASP A 44 7.90 15.87 5.54
C ASP A 44 7.61 15.89 7.04
N PHE A 45 6.43 16.36 7.43
CA PHE A 45 5.97 16.33 8.82
C PHE A 45 5.92 14.89 9.34
N ARG A 46 5.31 13.97 8.59
CA ARG A 46 5.26 12.54 8.91
C ARG A 46 6.66 11.96 9.12
N ARG A 47 7.58 12.25 8.20
CA ARG A 47 8.97 11.78 8.27
C ARG A 47 9.71 12.31 9.49
N ARG A 48 9.61 13.62 9.75
CA ARG A 48 10.28 14.29 10.89
C ARG A 48 9.79 13.79 12.24
N ARG A 49 8.53 13.36 12.33
CA ARG A 49 7.91 12.82 13.55
C ARG A 49 8.13 11.31 13.72
N GLY A 50 8.95 10.67 12.87
CA GLY A 50 9.21 9.23 12.96
C GLY A 50 7.97 8.36 12.69
N LEU A 51 6.91 8.95 12.12
CA LEU A 51 5.68 8.22 11.85
C LEU A 51 5.90 7.23 10.72
N GLN A 52 5.41 6.01 10.91
CA GLN A 52 5.56 4.94 9.92
C GLN A 52 5.03 5.39 8.55
N ARG A 53 5.73 5.03 7.47
CA ARG A 53 5.33 5.38 6.09
C ARG A 53 3.90 4.90 5.78
N ARG A 54 3.16 5.64 4.95
CA ARG A 54 1.82 5.22 4.50
C ARG A 54 1.90 3.98 3.61
N THR A 55 2.88 3.95 2.71
CA THR A 55 3.14 2.80 1.85
C THR A 55 3.98 1.78 2.60
N ILE A 56 3.45 0.56 2.76
CA ILE A 56 4.23 -0.59 3.19
C ILE A 56 4.79 -1.25 1.95
N ARG A 57 6.11 -1.46 1.95
CA ARG A 57 6.73 -2.37 1.00
C ARG A 57 6.81 -3.74 1.65
N ASN A 58 6.38 -4.76 0.93
CA ASN A 58 6.53 -6.14 1.34
C ASN A 58 7.00 -6.93 0.11
N ASP A 59 8.30 -7.26 0.09
CA ASP A 59 8.93 -7.98 -1.03
C ASP A 59 8.64 -9.49 -1.00
N GLU A 60 7.93 -9.99 0.02
CA GLU A 60 7.39 -11.35 0.04
C GLU A 60 6.08 -11.42 -0.74
N LEU A 61 5.27 -10.36 -0.68
CA LEU A 61 4.01 -10.25 -1.41
C LEU A 61 4.17 -9.65 -2.80
N ILE A 62 5.13 -8.75 -3.00
CA ILE A 62 5.40 -8.10 -4.29
C ILE A 62 6.91 -8.22 -4.60
N PRO A 63 7.38 -9.42 -4.96
CA PRO A 63 8.80 -9.66 -5.24
C PRO A 63 9.25 -9.13 -6.62
N TRP A 64 8.33 -8.61 -7.44
CA TRP A 64 8.58 -8.20 -8.81
C TRP A 64 8.84 -6.70 -8.95
N LEU A 65 9.68 -6.33 -9.91
CA LEU A 65 9.71 -4.97 -10.45
C LEU A 65 8.48 -4.76 -11.33
N LEU A 66 7.50 -4.02 -10.82
CA LEU A 66 6.27 -3.72 -11.55
C LEU A 66 6.50 -2.62 -12.58
N LYS A 67 6.02 -2.84 -13.81
CA LYS A 67 5.85 -1.79 -14.83
C LYS A 67 4.89 -0.73 -14.33
N ASP A 68 5.08 0.50 -14.77
CA ASP A 68 4.31 1.65 -14.29
C ASP A 68 2.81 1.52 -14.59
N GLU A 69 2.44 1.03 -15.78
CA GLU A 69 1.04 0.71 -16.12
C GLU A 69 0.42 -0.35 -15.20
N HIS A 70 1.22 -1.30 -14.71
CA HIS A 70 0.73 -2.43 -13.91
C HIS A 70 0.61 -2.10 -12.42
N ARG A 71 1.18 -0.98 -11.96
CA ARG A 71 1.19 -0.61 -10.52
C ARG A 71 -0.19 -0.44 -9.92
N TRP A 72 -1.20 -0.16 -10.75
CA TRP A 72 -2.57 0.11 -10.33
C TRP A 72 -3.53 -1.06 -10.55
N LEU A 73 -3.04 -2.18 -11.07
CA LEU A 73 -3.84 -3.38 -11.27
C LEU A 73 -4.45 -3.84 -9.95
N PHE A 74 -5.72 -4.24 -10.00
CA PHE A 74 -6.49 -4.64 -8.82
C PHE A 74 -5.74 -5.66 -7.94
N PRO A 75 -5.15 -6.76 -8.45
CA PRO A 75 -4.48 -7.74 -7.59
C PRO A 75 -3.21 -7.19 -6.94
N ILE A 76 -2.51 -6.28 -7.59
CA ILE A 76 -1.36 -5.57 -6.99
C ILE A 76 -1.83 -4.69 -5.83
N GLN A 77 -2.98 -4.01 -5.97
CA GLN A 77 -3.58 -3.25 -4.87
C GLN A 77 -3.98 -4.18 -3.71
N MET A 78 -4.51 -5.37 -4.00
CA MET A 78 -4.83 -6.36 -2.98
C MET A 78 -3.58 -6.86 -2.24
N LEU A 79 -2.46 -7.07 -2.94
CA LEU A 79 -1.19 -7.41 -2.29
C LEU A 79 -0.68 -6.29 -1.37
N ARG A 80 -0.87 -5.02 -1.77
CA ARG A 80 -0.53 -3.87 -0.90
C ARG A 80 -1.48 -3.74 0.30
N ALA A 81 -2.75 -4.10 0.15
CA ALA A 81 -3.70 -4.19 1.25
C ALA A 81 -3.32 -5.32 2.21
N GLU A 82 -2.95 -6.48 1.68
CA GLU A 82 -2.47 -7.61 2.46
C GLU A 82 -1.19 -7.27 3.24
N ALA A 83 -0.23 -6.60 2.60
CA ALA A 83 0.96 -6.12 3.28
C ALA A 83 0.63 -5.19 4.46
N ARG A 84 -0.35 -4.30 4.28
CA ARG A 84 -0.83 -3.42 5.36
C ARG A 84 -1.50 -4.18 6.49
N ARG A 85 -2.35 -5.15 6.16
CA ARG A 85 -3.01 -6.03 7.14
C ARG A 85 -1.98 -6.79 7.97
N ARG A 86 -0.98 -7.41 7.33
CA ARG A 86 0.09 -8.17 8.00
C ARG A 86 0.97 -7.31 8.92
N SER A 87 1.19 -6.05 8.56
CA SER A 87 1.91 -5.11 9.42
C SER A 87 1.02 -4.42 10.47
N GLY A 88 -0.20 -4.89 10.70
CA GLY A 88 -1.13 -4.33 11.69
C GLY A 88 -1.66 -2.94 11.37
N LYS A 89 -1.54 -2.46 10.13
CA LYS A 89 -2.08 -1.15 9.74
C LYS A 89 -3.56 -1.23 9.46
N HIS A 90 -4.26 -0.14 9.79
CA HIS A 90 -5.67 0.01 9.48
C HIS A 90 -5.91 -0.06 7.96
N LEU A 91 -6.88 -0.89 7.60
CA LEU A 91 -7.51 -0.92 6.27
C LEU A 91 -8.89 -0.31 6.39
N ARG A 92 -9.28 0.50 5.40
CA ARG A 92 -10.66 0.96 5.29
C ARG A 92 -11.59 -0.24 5.12
N ASP A 93 -12.83 -0.11 5.57
CA ASP A 93 -13.81 -1.20 5.51
C ASP A 93 -14.00 -1.73 4.07
N ASP A 94 -14.16 -0.83 3.11
CA ASP A 94 -14.33 -1.18 1.70
C ASP A 94 -13.15 -1.97 1.11
N GLU A 95 -11.95 -1.68 1.61
CA GLU A 95 -10.71 -2.29 1.16
C GLU A 95 -10.49 -3.65 1.82
N ARG A 96 -10.83 -3.77 3.10
CA ARG A 96 -10.82 -5.02 3.84
C ARG A 96 -11.79 -6.02 3.20
N ASP A 97 -13.00 -5.60 2.87
CA ASP A 97 -14.01 -6.47 2.26
C ASP A 97 -13.57 -6.98 0.87
N LYS A 98 -12.98 -6.10 0.05
CA LYS A 98 -12.39 -6.47 -1.25
C LYS A 98 -11.24 -7.46 -1.09
N LEU A 99 -10.35 -7.22 -0.13
CA LEU A 99 -9.22 -8.11 0.17
C LEU A 99 -9.72 -9.49 0.59
N ASP A 100 -10.64 -9.56 1.55
CA ASP A 100 -11.18 -10.83 2.05
C ASP A 100 -11.91 -11.61 0.97
N ALA A 101 -12.69 -10.94 0.11
CA ALA A 101 -13.33 -11.57 -1.03
C ALA A 101 -12.31 -12.10 -2.04
N TRP A 102 -11.25 -11.34 -2.33
CA TRP A 102 -10.18 -11.75 -3.25
C TRP A 102 -9.42 -12.97 -2.72
N LEU A 103 -9.05 -12.98 -1.43
CA LEU A 103 -8.38 -14.09 -0.77
C LEU A 103 -9.24 -15.35 -0.75
N LYS A 104 -10.53 -15.22 -0.42
CA LYS A 104 -11.49 -16.34 -0.48
C LYS A 104 -11.58 -16.94 -1.88
N ARG A 105 -11.54 -16.10 -2.92
CA ARG A 105 -11.58 -16.55 -4.32
C ARG A 105 -10.30 -17.32 -4.70
N LEU A 106 -9.12 -16.83 -4.30
CA LEU A 106 -7.85 -17.55 -4.52
C LEU A 106 -7.86 -18.92 -3.83
N ALA A 107 -8.29 -18.97 -2.57
CA ALA A 107 -8.37 -20.21 -1.80
C ALA A 107 -9.33 -21.21 -2.44
N ARG A 108 -10.54 -20.77 -2.81
CA ARG A 108 -11.54 -21.64 -3.47
C ARG A 108 -11.06 -22.20 -4.81
N ALA A 109 -10.30 -21.43 -5.58
CA ALA A 109 -9.77 -21.85 -6.86
C ALA A 109 -8.44 -22.62 -6.76
N ASN A 110 -7.91 -22.83 -5.55
CA ASN A 110 -6.54 -23.29 -5.31
C ASN A 110 -5.51 -22.59 -6.22
N ALA A 111 -5.63 -21.26 -6.32
CA ALA A 111 -4.85 -20.44 -7.22
C ALA A 111 -3.97 -19.44 -6.47
N VAL A 112 -2.93 -18.97 -7.14
CA VAL A 112 -2.04 -17.90 -6.68
C VAL A 112 -1.86 -16.85 -7.77
N LEU A 113 -1.50 -15.63 -7.37
CA LEU A 113 -1.19 -14.56 -8.32
C LEU A 113 0.23 -14.72 -8.87
N HIS A 114 0.35 -14.78 -10.19
CA HIS A 114 1.60 -14.62 -10.91
C HIS A 114 1.63 -13.26 -11.62
N TYR A 115 2.83 -12.69 -11.73
CA TYR A 115 3.07 -11.47 -12.47
C TYR A 115 4.13 -11.71 -13.52
N ASP A 116 3.83 -11.28 -14.75
CA ASP A 116 4.73 -11.34 -15.90
C ASP A 116 4.79 -9.95 -16.54
N PRO A 117 5.92 -9.21 -16.41
CA PRO A 117 6.04 -7.87 -16.96
C PRO A 117 5.98 -7.84 -18.49
N ASP A 118 6.22 -8.94 -19.19
CA ASP A 118 6.34 -8.96 -20.66
C ASP A 118 5.00 -9.14 -21.36
N THR A 119 3.92 -9.26 -20.58
CA THR A 119 2.53 -9.34 -21.06
C THR A 119 1.80 -8.01 -20.87
N GLU A 120 0.77 -7.76 -21.70
CA GLU A 120 -0.07 -6.57 -21.58
C GLU A 120 -0.91 -6.60 -20.30
N GLU A 121 -1.40 -7.78 -19.90
CA GLU A 121 -2.22 -7.93 -18.71
C GLU A 121 -1.40 -7.82 -17.42
N GLY A 122 -0.12 -8.21 -17.48
CA GLY A 122 0.81 -8.22 -16.36
C GLY A 122 0.51 -9.25 -15.28
N ARG A 123 -0.70 -9.80 -15.21
CA ARG A 123 -1.21 -10.55 -14.05
C ARG A 123 -1.96 -11.81 -14.46
N PHE A 124 -1.68 -12.91 -13.77
CA PHE A 124 -2.30 -14.21 -14.03
C PHE A 124 -2.68 -14.89 -12.73
N TYR A 125 -3.81 -15.58 -12.72
CA TYR A 125 -4.15 -16.53 -11.66
C TYR A 125 -3.79 -17.93 -12.14
N VAL A 126 -2.90 -18.59 -11.42
CA VAL A 126 -2.34 -19.88 -11.83
C VAL A 126 -2.53 -20.92 -10.73
N PRO A 127 -2.71 -22.22 -11.07
CA PRO A 127 -2.90 -23.28 -10.08
C PRO A 127 -1.72 -23.38 -9.13
N ARG A 128 -1.97 -23.42 -7.82
CA ARG A 128 -0.93 -23.51 -6.78
C ARG A 128 -0.04 -24.75 -6.98
N ARG A 129 1.28 -24.58 -6.91
CA ARG A 129 2.23 -25.70 -6.79
C ARG A 129 2.30 -26.17 -5.35
N GLU A 130 2.00 -27.44 -5.13
CA GLU A 130 2.09 -28.08 -3.82
C GLU A 130 3.51 -27.99 -3.26
N GLY A 131 3.64 -27.69 -1.97
CA GLY A 131 4.92 -27.56 -1.28
C GLY A 131 5.79 -26.34 -1.63
N ILE A 132 5.44 -25.56 -2.66
CA ILE A 132 6.21 -24.40 -3.12
C ILE A 132 5.44 -23.10 -2.89
N ASP A 133 4.25 -23.00 -3.47
CA ASP A 133 3.44 -21.80 -3.36
C ASP A 133 2.66 -21.86 -2.05
N THR A 134 3.24 -21.33 -0.97
CA THR A 134 2.69 -21.43 0.40
C THR A 134 1.77 -20.26 0.79
N ASP A 135 1.65 -19.25 -0.07
CA ASP A 135 0.93 -18.01 0.21
C ASP A 135 0.04 -17.57 -0.99
N VAL A 136 -0.27 -16.29 -1.14
CA VAL A 136 -1.19 -15.75 -2.14
C VAL A 136 -0.55 -15.48 -3.51
N ILE A 137 0.78 -15.55 -3.59
CA ILE A 137 1.53 -15.35 -4.83
C ILE A 137 2.23 -16.62 -5.31
N ARG A 138 2.52 -16.67 -6.61
CA ARG A 138 3.47 -17.59 -7.20
C ARG A 138 4.85 -17.24 -6.66
N VAL A 139 5.48 -18.15 -5.92
CA VAL A 139 6.86 -17.96 -5.45
C VAL A 139 7.76 -17.85 -6.67
N PRO A 140 8.39 -16.69 -6.90
CA PRO A 140 9.23 -16.48 -8.08
C PRO A 140 10.57 -17.20 -7.88
N GLU A 141 11.17 -17.63 -8.98
CA GLU A 141 12.54 -18.17 -8.96
C GLU A 141 13.57 -17.10 -8.56
N ARG A 142 13.30 -15.84 -8.94
CA ARG A 142 14.14 -14.69 -8.61
C ARG A 142 13.29 -13.46 -8.29
N LYS A 143 13.61 -12.77 -7.20
CA LYS A 143 13.05 -11.44 -6.90
C LYS A 143 13.68 -10.41 -7.85
N THR A 144 12.87 -9.58 -8.49
CA THR A 144 13.32 -8.52 -9.41
C THR A 144 13.15 -7.12 -8.83
N THR A 145 12.56 -6.98 -7.64
CA THR A 145 12.45 -5.72 -6.91
C THR A 145 13.83 -5.02 -6.75
N THR A 146 13.94 -3.76 -7.17
CA THR A 146 15.22 -3.03 -7.27
C THR A 146 15.71 -2.43 -5.96
N ARG A 147 14.87 -2.42 -4.93
CA ARG A 147 15.18 -1.89 -3.61
C ARG A 147 14.56 -2.88 -2.62
N PRO A 148 15.26 -3.39 -1.61
CA PRO A 148 14.61 -4.21 -0.60
C PRO A 148 13.63 -3.36 0.23
N ALA A 149 12.70 -4.02 0.94
CA ALA A 149 12.01 -3.45 2.08
C ALA A 149 13.08 -2.90 3.03
N ALA A 150 12.96 -1.62 3.38
CA ALA A 150 13.79 -1.04 4.41
C ALA A 150 13.17 -1.46 5.74
N ASP A 151 13.95 -2.15 6.58
CA ASP A 151 13.59 -2.51 7.95
C ASP A 151 13.16 -1.28 8.78
#